data_AF-A0A839WT62-F1
#
_entry.id   AF-A0A839WT62-F1
#
_cell.length_a   1.000
_cell.length_b   1.000
_cell.length_c   1.000
_cell.angle_alpha   90.00
_cell.angle_beta   90.00
_cell.angle_gamma   90.00
#
_symmetry.space_group_name_H-M   'P 1'
#
loop_
_entity.id
_entity.type
_entity.pdbx_description
1 polymer ?
#
loop_
_entity_poly.entity_id
_entity_poly.type
_entity_poly.pdbx_seq_one_letter_code
_entity_poly.pdbx_strand_id
1 'polypeptide(L)'
;MTHGLRAAVALLLLAVAVGTAAADAVIYRCTDADGAVTFQNGRPCAPGQQQQRRVVEIAAPMPAYVVPGRPASAPTPAPAAPRTPPDVAPEPTALRAPPPALYACRSYDGSIDWREDATPPTRCRPMQTVGIGGLPGLGAGQACERVEDSCEAVAADALCAAWEARLHEAEFRWRYADSASSPALRQAYERLRATWDGSTCAADAP
;
A
#
# COMPACT_ATOMS: atom_id res chain seq x y z
N MET A 1 -27.00 -41.43 -37.82
CA MET A 1 -25.62 -41.31 -37.30
C MET A 1 -25.28 -39.93 -36.73
N THR A 2 -25.99 -38.85 -37.10
CA THR A 2 -25.72 -37.46 -36.68
C THR A 2 -26.26 -37.08 -35.29
N HIS A 3 -27.28 -37.79 -34.77
CA HIS A 3 -27.83 -37.54 -33.43
C HIS A 3 -26.96 -38.08 -32.28
N GLY A 4 -26.24 -39.19 -32.50
CA GLY A 4 -25.35 -39.77 -31.49
C GLY A 4 -24.09 -38.93 -31.23
N LEU A 5 -23.56 -38.30 -32.29
CA LEU A 5 -22.38 -37.42 -32.18
C LEU A 5 -22.71 -36.15 -31.40
N ARG A 6 -23.92 -35.59 -31.57
CA ARG A 6 -24.38 -34.39 -30.84
C ARG A 6 -24.63 -34.67 -29.36
N ALA A 7 -25.15 -35.85 -29.01
CA ALA A 7 -25.33 -36.27 -27.62
C ALA A 7 -23.98 -36.48 -26.91
N ALA A 8 -23.00 -37.07 -27.59
CA ALA A 8 -21.66 -37.28 -27.02
C ALA A 8 -20.89 -35.97 -26.80
N VAL A 9 -21.03 -34.98 -27.69
CA VAL A 9 -20.40 -33.66 -27.54
C VAL A 9 -21.07 -32.83 -26.44
N ALA A 10 -22.39 -32.93 -26.28
CA ALA A 10 -23.09 -32.26 -25.18
C ALA A 10 -22.71 -32.84 -23.81
N LEU A 11 -22.47 -34.16 -23.71
CA LEU A 11 -22.03 -34.79 -22.47
C LEU A 11 -20.57 -34.45 -22.10
N LEU A 12 -19.70 -34.25 -23.11
CA LEU A 12 -18.30 -33.86 -22.89
C LEU A 12 -18.14 -32.40 -22.43
N LEU A 13 -19.08 -31.51 -22.79
CA LEU A 13 -19.01 -30.09 -22.44
C LEU A 13 -19.51 -29.75 -21.03
N LEU A 14 -20.27 -30.65 -20.36
CA LEU A 14 -20.73 -30.44 -18.97
C LEU A 14 -19.70 -30.84 -17.90
N ALA A 15 -18.57 -31.45 -18.26
CA ALA A 15 -17.60 -31.97 -17.29
C ALA A 15 -16.52 -30.97 -16.83
N VAL A 16 -16.47 -29.75 -17.38
CA VAL A 16 -15.35 -28.80 -17.16
C VAL A 16 -15.65 -27.71 -16.11
N ALA A 17 -16.79 -27.77 -15.42
CA ALA A 17 -17.13 -26.82 -14.35
C ALA A 17 -17.00 -27.46 -12.95
N VAL A 18 -15.84 -28.01 -12.61
CA VAL A 18 -15.52 -28.30 -11.21
C VAL A 18 -14.90 -27.03 -10.63
N GLY A 19 -15.75 -26.16 -10.07
CA GLY A 19 -15.28 -25.08 -9.21
C GLY A 19 -14.51 -25.68 -8.03
N THR A 20 -13.33 -25.14 -7.74
CA THR A 20 -12.61 -25.46 -6.50
C THR A 20 -13.46 -24.98 -5.33
N ALA A 21 -14.15 -25.90 -4.66
CA ALA A 21 -14.88 -25.60 -3.45
C ALA A 21 -13.90 -25.07 -2.39
N ALA A 22 -14.28 -23.98 -1.71
CA ALA A 22 -13.60 -23.51 -0.51
C ALA A 22 -13.47 -24.69 0.46
N ALA A 23 -12.26 -24.94 0.95
CA ALA A 23 -12.03 -26.01 1.91
C ALA A 23 -12.53 -25.54 3.28
N ASP A 24 -13.71 -26.00 3.68
CA ASP A 24 -14.19 -25.84 5.05
C ASP A 24 -13.24 -26.58 6.00
N ALA A 25 -12.43 -25.84 6.76
CA ALA A 25 -11.61 -26.44 7.81
C ALA A 25 -12.41 -26.50 9.11
N VAL A 26 -12.73 -27.71 9.53
CA VAL A 26 -13.39 -27.97 10.81
C VAL A 26 -12.33 -28.03 11.91
N ILE A 27 -12.36 -27.09 12.83
CA ILE A 27 -11.49 -27.06 14.01
C ILE A 27 -12.29 -27.50 15.23
N TYR A 28 -11.76 -28.49 15.96
CA TYR A 28 -12.32 -28.98 17.21
C TYR A 28 -11.54 -28.42 18.38
N ARG A 29 -12.22 -27.70 19.29
CA ARG A 29 -11.69 -27.34 20.61
C ARG A 29 -12.10 -28.42 21.59
N CYS A 30 -11.13 -29.16 22.12
CA CYS A 30 -11.31 -30.22 23.09
C CYS A 30 -10.91 -29.68 24.47
N THR A 31 -11.78 -29.80 25.47
CA THR A 31 -11.46 -29.49 26.87
C THR A 31 -11.53 -30.77 27.69
N ASP A 32 -10.50 -31.05 28.49
CA ASP A 32 -10.45 -32.25 29.31
C ASP A 32 -11.02 -32.09 30.71
N ALA A 33 -11.05 -33.19 31.47
CA ALA A 33 -11.58 -33.21 32.84
C ALA A 33 -10.78 -32.31 33.80
N ASP A 34 -9.50 -32.07 33.51
CA ASP A 34 -8.62 -31.17 34.25
C ASP A 34 -8.73 -29.71 33.75
N GLY A 35 -9.55 -29.47 32.72
CA GLY A 35 -9.81 -28.15 32.14
C GLY A 35 -8.78 -27.71 31.09
N ALA A 36 -7.82 -28.56 30.71
CA ALA A 36 -6.85 -28.23 29.67
C ALA A 36 -7.48 -28.28 28.27
N VAL A 37 -7.08 -27.33 27.43
CA VAL A 37 -7.70 -27.08 26.12
C VAL A 37 -6.72 -27.41 25.00
N THR A 38 -7.15 -28.25 24.06
CA THR A 38 -6.39 -28.58 22.84
C THR A 38 -7.22 -28.30 21.59
N PHE A 39 -6.57 -27.86 20.52
CA PHE A 39 -7.22 -27.61 19.22
C PHE A 39 -6.77 -28.66 18.21
N GLN A 40 -7.72 -29.32 17.56
CA GLN A 40 -7.46 -30.34 16.54
C GLN A 40 -8.12 -29.97 15.21
N ASN A 41 -7.35 -30.04 14.13
CA ASN A 41 -7.84 -29.78 12.78
C ASN A 41 -8.37 -31.08 12.16
N GLY A 42 -9.66 -31.13 11.87
CA GLY A 42 -10.31 -32.23 11.16
C GLY A 42 -10.49 -33.55 11.94
N ARG A 43 -9.99 -33.66 13.18
CA ARG A 43 -10.16 -34.84 14.05
C ARG A 43 -11.06 -34.54 15.26
N PRO A 44 -12.11 -35.34 15.50
CA PRO A 44 -12.98 -35.16 16.66
C PRO A 44 -12.22 -35.47 17.96
N CYS A 45 -12.68 -34.86 19.06
CA CYS A 45 -12.12 -35.07 20.39
C CYS A 45 -12.25 -36.54 20.84
N ALA A 46 -11.30 -36.99 21.66
CA ALA A 46 -11.33 -38.31 22.29
C ALA A 46 -12.57 -38.46 23.21
N PRO A 47 -13.05 -39.71 23.45
CA PRO A 47 -14.17 -39.97 24.34
C PRO A 47 -13.91 -39.39 25.74
N GLY A 48 -14.91 -38.68 26.30
CA GLY A 48 -14.81 -38.06 27.64
C GLY A 48 -14.37 -36.59 27.64
N GLN A 49 -13.95 -36.03 26.51
CA GLN A 49 -13.61 -34.61 26.38
C GLN A 49 -14.83 -33.77 25.97
N GLN A 50 -14.92 -32.53 26.48
CA GLN A 50 -15.90 -31.54 26.01
C GLN A 50 -15.48 -31.01 24.62
N GLN A 51 -16.37 -31.13 23.64
CA GLN A 51 -16.11 -30.79 22.24
C GLN A 51 -16.85 -29.53 21.80
N GLN A 52 -16.13 -28.55 21.24
CA GLN A 52 -16.71 -27.45 20.46
C GLN A 52 -16.21 -27.49 19.02
N ARG A 53 -17.14 -27.66 18.08
CA ARG A 53 -16.87 -27.66 16.63
C ARG A 53 -17.02 -26.24 16.09
N ARG A 54 -15.96 -25.70 15.49
CA ARG A 54 -16.02 -24.45 14.72
C ARG A 54 -15.62 -24.72 13.28
N VAL A 55 -16.50 -24.38 12.36
CA VAL A 55 -16.19 -24.36 10.93
C VAL A 55 -15.56 -23.00 10.66
N VAL A 56 -14.33 -22.99 10.18
CA VAL A 56 -13.66 -21.78 9.75
C VAL A 56 -13.63 -21.80 8.23
N GLU A 57 -14.22 -20.78 7.63
CA GLU A 57 -14.09 -20.53 6.20
C GLU A 57 -12.64 -20.10 5.93
N ILE A 58 -11.88 -20.95 5.25
CA ILE A 58 -10.55 -20.58 4.78
C ILE A 58 -10.77 -19.65 3.58
N ALA A 59 -10.32 -18.40 3.73
CA ALA A 59 -10.35 -17.44 2.64
C ALA A 59 -9.68 -18.03 1.39
N ALA A 60 -10.35 -17.90 0.25
CA ALA A 60 -9.80 -18.36 -1.01
C ALA A 60 -8.42 -17.72 -1.27
N PRO A 61 -7.46 -18.46 -1.85
CA PRO A 61 -6.18 -17.89 -2.23
C PRO A 61 -6.43 -16.70 -3.16
N MET A 62 -5.69 -15.60 -2.95
CA MET A 62 -5.80 -14.44 -3.83
C MET A 62 -5.46 -14.88 -5.26
N PRO A 63 -6.20 -14.38 -6.27
CA PRO A 63 -5.91 -14.72 -7.66
C PRO A 63 -4.48 -14.31 -7.98
N ALA A 64 -3.77 -15.15 -8.74
CA ALA A 64 -2.45 -14.81 -9.24
C ALA A 64 -2.53 -13.50 -10.05
N TYR A 65 -1.59 -12.59 -9.82
CA TYR A 65 -1.48 -11.35 -10.58
C TYR A 65 -1.30 -11.68 -12.06
N VAL A 66 -2.30 -11.32 -12.87
CA VAL A 66 -2.23 -11.41 -14.32
C VAL A 66 -1.68 -10.08 -14.81
N VAL A 67 -0.47 -10.10 -15.38
CA VAL A 67 0.09 -8.95 -16.09
C VAL A 67 -0.87 -8.60 -17.23
N PRO A 68 -1.45 -7.39 -17.27
CA PRO A 68 -2.26 -6.97 -18.40
C PRO A 68 -1.43 -7.08 -19.67
N GLY A 69 -1.97 -7.77 -20.69
CA GLY A 69 -1.36 -7.81 -22.00
C GLY A 69 -1.18 -6.37 -22.49
N ARG A 70 0.06 -6.01 -22.87
CA ARG A 70 0.38 -4.70 -23.43
C ARG A 70 -0.61 -4.43 -24.58
N PRO A 71 -1.45 -3.38 -24.51
CA PRO A 71 -2.32 -3.05 -25.63
C PRO A 71 -1.46 -2.83 -26.88
N ALA A 72 -1.91 -3.39 -28.00
CA ALA A 72 -1.28 -3.13 -29.29
C ALA A 72 -1.25 -1.61 -29.50
N SER A 73 -0.08 -1.08 -29.85
CA SER A 73 0.08 0.33 -30.16
C SER A 73 -0.92 0.73 -31.24
N ALA A 74 -1.81 1.68 -30.92
CA ALA A 74 -2.66 2.30 -31.92
C ALA A 74 -1.79 2.97 -32.99
N PRO A 75 -2.22 3.00 -34.26
CA PRO A 75 -1.52 3.77 -35.28
C PRO A 75 -1.48 5.25 -34.88
N THR A 76 -0.29 5.83 -34.97
CA THR A 76 -0.02 7.25 -34.72
C THR A 76 -0.94 8.12 -35.59
N PRO A 77 -1.74 9.03 -35.00
CA PRO A 77 -2.47 10.03 -35.76
C PRO A 77 -1.49 10.95 -36.49
N ALA A 78 -1.83 11.32 -37.74
CA ALA A 78 -1.09 12.31 -38.50
C ALA A 78 -0.98 13.65 -37.72
N PRO A 79 0.11 14.41 -37.89
CA PRO A 79 0.31 15.66 -37.15
C PRO A 79 -0.84 16.64 -37.42
N ALA A 80 -1.52 17.05 -36.35
CA ALA A 80 -2.41 18.20 -36.41
C ALA A 80 -1.54 19.48 -36.54
N ALA A 81 -1.96 20.39 -37.41
CA ALA A 81 -1.31 21.69 -37.58
C ALA A 81 -1.22 22.44 -36.22
N PRO A 82 -0.12 23.16 -35.95
CA PRO A 82 0.04 23.90 -34.70
C PRO A 82 -1.12 24.87 -34.49
N ARG A 83 -1.83 24.73 -33.38
CA ARG A 83 -2.69 25.81 -32.88
C ARG A 83 -1.79 26.75 -32.09
N THR A 84 -1.69 27.99 -32.57
CA THR A 84 -1.01 29.07 -31.86
C THR A 84 -1.66 29.25 -30.48
N PRO A 85 -0.91 29.10 -29.37
CA PRO A 85 -1.39 29.48 -28.05
C PRO A 85 -1.68 30.99 -28.02
N PRO A 86 -2.66 31.47 -27.23
CA PRO A 86 -2.68 32.89 -26.89
C PRO A 86 -1.35 33.25 -26.23
N ASP A 87 -0.74 34.32 -26.74
CA ASP A 87 0.52 34.89 -26.27
C ASP A 87 0.35 35.38 -24.83
N VAL A 88 0.63 34.51 -23.87
CA VAL A 88 0.96 34.90 -22.51
C VAL A 88 2.48 34.89 -22.48
N ALA A 89 3.05 36.10 -22.50
CA ALA A 89 4.49 36.28 -22.44
C ALA A 89 5.06 35.45 -21.26
N PRO A 90 6.00 34.52 -21.51
CA PRO A 90 6.63 33.77 -20.43
C PRO A 90 7.39 34.76 -19.56
N GLU A 91 7.08 34.80 -18.27
CA GLU A 91 7.97 35.42 -17.30
C GLU A 91 9.36 34.78 -17.46
N PRO A 92 10.45 35.57 -17.45
CA PRO A 92 11.78 35.01 -17.62
C PRO A 92 12.05 33.96 -16.54
N THR A 93 12.36 32.72 -16.94
CA THR A 93 12.76 31.62 -16.03
C THR A 93 13.89 32.02 -15.08
N ALA A 94 14.69 33.02 -15.47
CA ALA A 94 15.78 33.61 -14.69
C ALA A 94 15.33 34.32 -13.38
N LEU A 95 14.05 34.61 -13.19
CA LEU A 95 13.52 35.19 -11.94
C LEU A 95 13.02 34.14 -10.94
N ARG A 96 12.89 32.87 -11.36
CA ARG A 96 12.32 31.83 -10.52
C ARG A 96 13.41 31.18 -9.68
N ALA A 97 13.20 31.08 -8.37
CA ALA A 97 14.14 30.43 -7.47
C ALA A 97 14.07 28.89 -7.63
N PRO A 98 15.17 28.15 -7.38
CA PRO A 98 15.07 26.69 -7.22
C PRO A 98 14.05 26.36 -6.13
N PRO A 99 13.40 25.17 -6.20
CA PRO A 99 12.45 24.80 -5.16
C PRO A 99 13.15 24.74 -3.80
N PRO A 100 12.40 24.84 -2.70
CA PRO A 100 12.98 24.73 -1.36
C PRO A 100 13.76 23.41 -1.21
N ALA A 101 14.81 23.45 -0.38
CA ALA A 101 15.59 22.26 -0.07
C ALA A 101 14.67 21.17 0.48
N LEU A 102 14.88 19.94 0.01
CA LEU A 102 14.19 18.76 0.51
C LEU A 102 15.21 17.86 1.21
N TYR A 103 14.78 17.20 2.28
CA TYR A 103 15.58 16.28 3.07
C TYR A 103 14.89 14.93 3.12
N ALA A 104 15.64 13.87 2.82
CA ALA A 104 15.23 12.48 3.01
C ALA A 104 15.57 12.08 4.45
N CYS A 105 14.56 12.03 5.31
CA CYS A 105 14.72 11.62 6.70
C CYS A 105 14.40 10.13 6.84
N ARG A 106 15.41 9.34 7.17
CA ARG A 106 15.29 7.92 7.42
C ARG A 106 15.13 7.65 8.90
N SER A 107 14.08 6.93 9.26
CA SER A 107 13.81 6.48 10.61
C SER A 107 14.50 5.16 10.95
N TYR A 108 14.47 4.80 12.24
CA TYR A 108 15.06 3.56 12.73
C TYR A 108 14.38 2.29 12.16
N ASP A 109 13.11 2.37 11.77
CA ASP A 109 12.36 1.26 11.15
C ASP A 109 12.53 1.21 9.63
N GLY A 110 13.34 2.11 9.07
CA GLY A 110 13.69 2.14 7.65
C GLY A 110 12.72 2.92 6.77
N SER A 111 11.67 3.51 7.34
CA SER A 111 10.79 4.41 6.58
C SER A 111 11.52 5.70 6.22
N ILE A 112 11.15 6.29 5.08
CA ILE A 112 11.73 7.53 4.57
C ILE A 112 10.61 8.56 4.48
N ASP A 113 10.75 9.63 5.26
CA ASP A 113 9.88 10.80 5.21
C ASP A 113 10.61 11.97 4.55
N TRP A 114 9.92 12.73 3.71
CA TRP A 114 10.48 13.90 3.04
C TRP A 114 10.11 15.17 3.79
N ARG A 115 11.09 16.04 4.08
CA ARG A 115 10.85 17.31 4.78
C ARG A 115 11.58 18.48 4.15
N GLU A 116 11.12 19.69 4.49
CA GLU A 116 11.70 20.96 4.01
C GLU A 116 12.79 21.49 4.96
N ASP A 117 12.93 20.89 6.14
CA ASP A 117 13.91 21.23 7.16
C ASP A 117 14.87 20.07 7.45
N ALA A 118 16.11 20.41 7.84
CA ALA A 118 17.14 19.44 8.15
C ALA A 118 17.06 18.87 9.58
N THR A 119 16.12 19.34 10.42
CA THR A 119 16.14 19.09 11.88
C THR A 119 15.69 17.67 12.18
N PRO A 120 16.54 16.72 12.58
CA PRO A 120 16.09 15.34 12.65
C PRO A 120 14.99 15.12 13.70
N PRO A 121 13.85 14.51 13.34
CA PRO A 121 12.80 14.18 14.29
C PRO A 121 13.33 13.21 15.32
N THR A 122 12.83 13.39 16.52
CA THR A 122 13.05 12.46 17.60
C THR A 122 11.88 11.47 17.66
N ARG A 123 12.18 10.18 17.62
CA ARG A 123 11.21 9.08 17.72
C ARG A 123 11.46 8.20 18.94
N CYS A 124 10.39 7.58 19.40
CA CYS A 124 10.36 6.67 20.54
C CYS A 124 10.44 5.24 20.00
N ARG A 125 11.63 4.64 20.03
CA ARG A 125 11.88 3.26 19.60
C ARG A 125 11.46 2.30 20.71
N PRO A 126 10.45 1.41 20.50
CA PRO A 126 9.94 0.55 21.56
C PRO A 126 11.03 -0.36 22.14
N MET A 127 11.08 -0.42 23.47
CA MET A 127 11.95 -1.34 24.19
C MET A 127 11.13 -2.49 24.78
N GLN A 128 11.76 -3.65 24.90
CA GLN A 128 11.15 -4.78 25.60
C GLN A 128 11.18 -4.52 27.11
N THR A 129 10.01 -4.50 27.74
CA THR A 129 9.87 -4.40 29.20
C THR A 129 9.66 -5.78 29.81
N VAL A 130 10.13 -5.97 31.05
CA VAL A 130 9.95 -7.20 31.83
C VAL A 130 9.05 -6.94 33.04
N GLY A 131 8.19 -7.89 33.36
CA GLY A 131 7.31 -7.83 34.52
C GLY A 131 8.03 -8.14 35.84
N ILE A 132 7.35 -7.86 36.95
CA ILE A 132 7.78 -8.32 38.28
C ILE A 132 7.87 -9.86 38.24
N GLY A 133 9.03 -10.42 38.57
CA GLY A 133 9.32 -11.85 38.40
C GLY A 133 10.05 -12.22 37.09
N GLY A 134 10.42 -11.24 36.26
CA GLY A 134 11.29 -11.46 35.09
C GLY A 134 10.57 -12.01 33.85
N LEU A 135 9.24 -12.02 33.85
CA LEU A 135 8.45 -12.49 32.71
C LEU A 135 8.48 -11.45 31.56
N PRO A 136 8.98 -11.81 30.36
CA PRO A 136 9.02 -10.89 29.23
C PRO A 136 7.61 -10.57 28.73
N GLY A 137 7.37 -9.33 28.29
CA GLY A 137 6.09 -8.91 27.71
C GLY A 137 4.95 -8.69 28.72
N LEU A 138 5.19 -8.94 30.01
CA LEU A 138 4.28 -8.64 31.12
C LEU A 138 4.75 -7.43 31.95
N GLY A 139 5.57 -6.56 31.37
CA GLY A 139 5.98 -5.31 31.99
C GLY A 139 4.79 -4.39 32.25
N ALA A 140 4.74 -3.78 33.44
CA ALA A 140 3.76 -2.74 33.74
C ALA A 140 4.19 -1.42 33.10
N GLY A 141 3.97 -1.27 31.78
CA GLY A 141 4.20 -0.03 31.04
C GLY A 141 4.97 -0.19 29.74
N GLN A 142 5.09 0.92 29.03
CA GLN A 142 5.88 1.06 27.80
C GLN A 142 7.19 1.77 28.13
N ALA A 143 8.31 1.23 27.64
CA ALA A 143 9.60 1.91 27.66
C ALA A 143 10.04 2.16 26.22
N CYS A 144 10.70 3.29 25.97
CA CYS A 144 11.32 3.53 24.68
C CYS A 144 12.64 4.25 24.79
N GLU A 145 13.48 3.95 23.82
CA GLU A 145 14.71 4.69 23.57
C GLU A 145 14.39 5.87 22.65
N ARG A 146 14.92 7.03 23.00
CA ARG A 146 14.82 8.24 22.19
C ARG A 146 15.88 8.17 21.09
N VAL A 147 15.45 7.96 19.86
CA VAL A 147 16.31 7.86 18.68
C VAL A 147 16.02 9.02 17.76
N GLU A 148 17.06 9.62 17.18
CA GLU A 148 16.94 10.64 16.15
C GLU A 148 16.97 9.97 14.78
N ASP A 149 16.11 10.42 13.87
CA ASP A 149 16.18 10.02 12.46
C ASP A 149 17.48 10.54 11.82
N SER A 150 17.87 10.03 10.67
CA SER A 150 18.98 10.60 9.89
C SER A 150 18.40 11.35 8.68
N CYS A 151 18.62 12.66 8.62
CA CYS A 151 18.13 13.50 7.51
C CYS A 151 19.28 13.92 6.59
N GLU A 152 19.16 13.56 5.32
CA GLU A 152 20.14 13.92 4.29
C GLU A 152 19.51 14.86 3.26
N ALA A 153 20.24 15.88 2.85
CA ALA A 153 19.79 16.80 1.82
C ALA A 153 19.69 16.07 0.47
N VAL A 154 18.62 16.32 -0.26
CA VAL A 154 18.47 15.83 -1.64
C VAL A 154 19.44 16.59 -2.53
N ALA A 155 20.19 15.85 -3.35
CA ALA A 155 21.12 16.43 -4.30
C ALA A 155 20.38 17.34 -5.31
N ALA A 156 21.04 18.41 -5.74
CA ALA A 156 20.41 19.45 -6.56
C ALA A 156 19.86 18.91 -7.90
N ASP A 157 20.54 17.94 -8.50
CA ASP A 157 20.15 17.25 -9.72
C ASP A 157 18.94 16.32 -9.53
N ALA A 158 18.75 15.79 -8.32
CA ALA A 158 17.60 14.95 -7.96
C ALA A 158 16.41 15.73 -7.36
N LEU A 159 16.58 17.02 -7.07
CA LEU A 159 15.62 17.81 -6.31
C LEU A 159 14.27 17.96 -7.03
N CYS A 160 14.28 18.23 -8.33
CA CYS A 160 13.03 18.35 -9.11
C CYS A 160 12.25 17.02 -9.15
N ALA A 161 12.93 15.90 -9.39
CA ALA A 161 12.29 14.59 -9.40
C ALA A 161 11.69 14.23 -8.01
N ALA A 162 12.40 14.59 -6.93
CA ALA A 162 11.90 14.35 -5.57
C ALA A 162 10.65 15.19 -5.26
N TRP A 163 10.63 16.45 -5.68
CA TRP A 163 9.46 17.32 -5.53
C TRP A 163 8.26 16.87 -6.38
N GLU A 164 8.49 16.41 -7.60
CA GLU A 164 7.44 15.84 -8.46
C GLU A 164 6.83 14.58 -7.83
N ALA A 165 7.67 13.66 -7.33
CA ALA A 165 7.20 12.47 -6.62
C ALA A 165 6.35 12.85 -5.39
N ARG A 166 6.77 13.87 -4.64
CA ARG A 166 6.03 14.39 -3.49
C ARG A 166 4.67 14.97 -3.89
N LEU A 167 4.58 15.66 -5.03
CA LEU A 167 3.30 16.15 -5.58
C LEU A 167 2.37 15.01 -5.98
N HIS A 168 2.88 14.00 -6.69
CA HIS A 168 2.08 12.85 -7.11
C HIS A 168 1.52 12.06 -5.91
N GLU A 169 2.34 11.84 -4.88
CA GLU A 169 1.88 11.21 -3.64
C GLU A 169 0.80 12.04 -2.94
N ALA A 170 1.00 13.36 -2.84
CA ALA A 170 0.01 14.26 -2.26
C ALA A 170 -1.30 14.26 -3.06
N GLU A 171 -1.22 14.24 -4.39
CA GLU A 171 -2.37 14.19 -5.29
C GLU A 171 -3.17 12.89 -5.11
N PHE A 172 -2.47 11.76 -5.15
CA PHE A 172 -3.07 10.44 -4.90
C PHE A 172 -3.79 10.45 -3.55
N ARG A 173 -3.09 10.89 -2.49
CA ARG A 173 -3.61 10.86 -1.13
C ARG A 173 -4.90 11.65 -0.96
N TRP A 174 -5.06 12.83 -1.56
CA TRP A 174 -6.31 13.59 -1.42
C TRP A 174 -7.44 13.07 -2.31
N ARG A 175 -7.12 12.55 -3.51
CA ARG A 175 -8.11 12.00 -4.45
C ARG A 175 -8.76 10.72 -3.94
N TYR A 176 -8.00 9.91 -3.21
CA TYR A 176 -8.46 8.62 -2.67
C TYR A 176 -8.75 8.67 -1.16
N ALA A 177 -8.73 9.85 -0.55
CA ALA A 177 -9.11 10.01 0.85
C ALA A 177 -10.63 9.86 1.06
N ASP A 178 -11.02 9.55 2.30
CA ASP A 178 -12.42 9.64 2.71
C ASP A 178 -12.94 11.09 2.65
N SER A 179 -14.26 11.25 2.66
CA SER A 179 -14.90 12.57 2.52
C SER A 179 -14.57 13.54 3.66
N ALA A 180 -14.23 13.05 4.85
CA ALA A 180 -13.89 13.91 5.98
C ALA A 180 -12.45 14.44 5.87
N SER A 181 -11.51 13.63 5.39
CA SER A 181 -10.10 14.01 5.27
C SER A 181 -9.73 14.71 3.95
N SER A 182 -10.45 14.41 2.86
CA SER A 182 -10.15 14.92 1.51
C SER A 182 -9.99 16.45 1.43
N PRO A 183 -10.83 17.30 2.07
CA PRO A 183 -10.69 18.76 1.97
C PRO A 183 -9.35 19.28 2.51
N ALA A 184 -8.91 18.79 3.68
CA ALA A 184 -7.66 19.23 4.30
C ALA A 184 -6.44 18.74 3.50
N LEU A 185 -6.51 17.51 2.96
CA LEU A 185 -5.46 16.94 2.13
C LEU A 185 -5.33 17.67 0.79
N ARG A 186 -6.47 18.04 0.19
CA ARG A 186 -6.50 18.84 -1.03
C ARG A 186 -5.86 20.21 -0.84
N GLN A 187 -6.17 20.91 0.25
CA GLN A 187 -5.52 22.18 0.58
C GLN A 187 -4.00 22.03 0.79
N ALA A 188 -3.56 20.91 1.38
CA ALA A 188 -2.14 20.62 1.51
C ALA A 188 -1.46 20.39 0.14
N TYR A 189 -2.12 19.64 -0.75
CA TYR A 189 -1.67 19.44 -2.13
C TYR A 189 -1.60 20.77 -2.90
N GLU A 190 -2.63 21.61 -2.82
CA GLU A 190 -2.67 22.91 -3.52
C GLU A 190 -1.53 23.84 -3.08
N ARG A 191 -1.18 23.85 -1.78
CA ARG A 191 0.00 24.58 -1.29
C ARG A 191 1.28 24.04 -1.88
N LEU A 192 1.44 22.72 -1.89
CA LEU A 192 2.62 22.06 -2.45
C LEU A 192 2.75 22.34 -3.96
N ARG A 193 1.62 22.32 -4.67
CA ARG A 193 1.53 22.63 -6.10
C ARG A 193 1.92 24.07 -6.40
N ALA A 194 1.47 25.03 -5.59
CA ALA A 194 1.87 26.43 -5.73
C ALA A 194 3.38 26.63 -5.54
N THR A 195 4.00 25.93 -4.58
CA THR A 195 5.46 25.94 -4.39
C THR A 195 6.20 25.40 -5.62
N TRP A 196 5.74 24.29 -6.17
CA TRP A 196 6.30 23.71 -7.39
C TRP A 196 6.15 24.63 -8.60
N ASP A 197 4.94 25.12 -8.85
CA ASP A 197 4.63 26.00 -9.98
C ASP A 197 5.38 27.33 -9.88
N GLY A 198 5.80 27.74 -8.68
CA GLY A 198 6.65 28.91 -8.42
C GLY A 198 8.16 28.62 -8.43
N SER A 199 8.59 27.38 -8.73
CA SER A 199 10.00 26.96 -8.75
C SER A 199 10.55 26.75 -10.17
N THR A 200 11.88 26.72 -10.31
CA THR A 200 12.53 26.40 -11.60
C THR A 200 12.13 25.03 -12.15
N CYS A 201 11.82 24.05 -11.28
CA CYS A 201 11.47 22.69 -11.69
C CYS A 201 10.21 22.61 -12.56
N ALA A 202 9.25 23.53 -12.40
CA ALA A 202 8.07 23.57 -13.26
C ALA A 202 8.38 24.07 -14.68
N ALA A 203 9.44 24.87 -14.85
CA ALA A 203 9.89 25.33 -16.16
C ALA A 203 10.75 24.29 -16.89
N ASP A 204 11.41 23.40 -16.13
CA ASP A 204 12.22 22.29 -16.64
C ASP A 204 11.40 21.00 -16.89
N ALA A 205 10.09 21.02 -16.60
CA ALA A 205 9.20 19.90 -16.86
C ALA A 205 8.95 19.75 -18.39
N PRO A 206 9.06 18.52 -18.95
CA PRO A 206 8.96 18.27 -20.39
C PRO A 206 7.56 18.46 -20.99
#